data_AF-A0A2G9RME6-F1
#
_entry.id   AF-A0A2G9RME6-F1
#
_cell.length_a   1.000
_cell.length_b   1.000
_cell.length_c   1.000
_cell.angle_alpha   90.00
_cell.angle_beta   90.00
_cell.angle_gamma   90.00
#
_symmetry.space_group_name_H-M   'P 1'
#
loop_
_entity.id
_entity.type
_entity.pdbx_description
1 polymer ?
#
loop_
_entity_poly.entity_id
_entity_poly.type
_entity_poly.pdbx_seq_one_letter_code
_entity_poly.pdbx_strand_id
1 'polypeptide(L)'
;IIDNVRGELQKRQWIIFDGDVDPEWVENLNSVLDDNKLLTLPNGERLSLPPNVRIMFEVQDLKYATLATVSRCGMVWFSEDVLSTDMIFNHFLARMRSIPLDEGEDEASRIRKGMEDEGEESASPMLQIQRDASTVLQPYFTSNGLVIKALEHAFKLEHIMDLTRLRCLGSLFSMLHQACRNIAQYNANHPDFPMPVDQLERYIQVTFYGFSFSGANRIELYWDFCFFFGSAAVIG
;
A
#
# COMPACT_ATOMS: atom_id res chain seq x y z
N ILE A 1 -11.61 -29.57 1.21
CA ILE A 1 -10.75 -30.08 0.11
C ILE A 1 -10.91 -31.59 -0.10
N ILE A 2 -10.85 -32.42 0.95
CA ILE A 2 -10.99 -33.89 0.81
C ILE A 2 -12.38 -34.28 0.30
N ASP A 3 -13.42 -33.57 0.74
CA ASP A 3 -14.79 -33.89 0.35
C ASP A 3 -15.16 -33.42 -1.08
N ASN A 4 -14.29 -32.64 -1.74
CA ASN A 4 -14.44 -32.13 -3.12
C ASN A 4 -15.86 -31.61 -3.48
N VAL A 5 -16.63 -31.15 -2.50
CA VAL A 5 -18.08 -30.91 -2.64
C VAL A 5 -18.37 -29.81 -3.66
N ARG A 6 -17.42 -28.89 -3.86
CA ARG A 6 -17.53 -27.73 -4.76
C ARG A 6 -16.59 -27.80 -5.98
N GLY A 7 -16.01 -28.97 -6.27
CA GLY A 7 -15.01 -29.12 -7.35
C GLY A 7 -13.65 -28.48 -7.01
N GLU A 8 -13.32 -28.41 -5.72
CA GLU A 8 -12.07 -27.81 -5.21
C GLU A 8 -10.82 -28.46 -5.80
N LEU A 9 -10.89 -29.74 -6.15
CA LEU A 9 -9.80 -30.50 -6.78
C LEU A 9 -9.51 -30.09 -8.23
N GLN A 10 -10.47 -29.48 -8.93
CA GLN A 10 -10.30 -29.01 -10.32
C GLN A 10 -9.64 -27.63 -10.39
N LYS A 11 -9.50 -26.94 -9.26
CA LYS A 11 -8.90 -25.61 -9.16
C LYS A 11 -7.53 -25.70 -8.49
N ARG A 12 -6.61 -24.82 -8.89
CA ARG A 12 -5.36 -24.62 -8.15
C ARG A 12 -5.68 -23.90 -6.84
N GLN A 13 -5.23 -24.47 -5.73
CA GLN A 13 -5.46 -23.94 -4.38
C GLN A 13 -4.14 -23.43 -3.81
N TRP A 14 -4.16 -22.24 -3.20
CA TRP A 14 -3.01 -21.67 -2.51
C TRP A 14 -3.38 -21.47 -1.05
N ILE A 15 -2.50 -21.93 -0.16
CA ILE A 15 -2.53 -21.66 1.27
C ILE A 15 -1.36 -20.72 1.52
N ILE A 16 -1.66 -19.48 1.90
CA ILE A 16 -0.66 -18.44 2.14
C ILE A 16 -0.65 -18.16 3.64
N PHE A 17 0.53 -18.29 4.25
CA PHE A 17 0.80 -17.82 5.60
C PHE A 17 1.51 -16.47 5.50
N ASP A 18 0.79 -15.40 5.82
CA ASP A 18 1.29 -14.01 5.83
C ASP A 18 1.53 -13.59 7.28
N GLY A 19 2.80 -13.64 7.69
CA GLY A 19 3.22 -13.37 9.07
C GLY A 19 4.55 -14.03 9.43
N ASP A 20 5.04 -13.74 10.64
CA ASP A 20 6.35 -14.20 11.10
C ASP A 20 6.41 -15.73 11.26
N VAL A 21 7.60 -16.28 10.96
CA VAL A 21 7.90 -17.70 11.03
C VAL A 21 8.54 -18.03 12.38
N ASP A 22 7.77 -18.67 13.25
CA ASP A 22 8.23 -19.16 14.54
C ASP A 22 8.57 -20.66 14.48
N PRO A 23 9.61 -21.11 15.20
CA PRO A 23 9.99 -22.53 15.24
C PRO A 23 8.84 -23.46 15.61
N GLU A 24 7.97 -23.06 16.54
CA GLU A 24 6.95 -23.93 17.15
C GLU A 24 5.89 -24.39 16.15
N TRP A 25 5.32 -23.47 15.36
CA TRP A 25 4.27 -23.83 14.41
C TRP A 25 4.83 -24.40 13.11
N VAL A 26 6.02 -23.95 12.73
CA VAL A 26 6.71 -24.38 11.50
C VAL A 26 7.16 -25.84 11.60
N GLU A 27 7.59 -26.29 12.78
CA GLU A 27 7.98 -27.68 12.99
C GLU A 27 6.85 -28.67 12.68
N ASN A 28 5.61 -28.32 13.05
CA ASN A 28 4.43 -29.11 12.73
C ASN A 28 4.21 -29.22 11.21
N LEU A 29 4.66 -28.23 10.44
CA LEU A 29 4.54 -28.20 8.99
C LEU A 29 5.69 -28.89 8.26
N ASN A 30 6.80 -29.21 8.92
CA ASN A 30 7.93 -29.87 8.25
C ASN A 30 7.51 -31.18 7.55
N SER A 31 6.56 -31.92 8.13
CA SER A 31 6.02 -33.17 7.55
C SER A 31 5.20 -32.96 6.26
N VAL A 32 4.53 -31.82 6.12
CA VAL A 32 3.76 -31.48 4.92
C VAL A 32 4.62 -30.78 3.86
N LEU A 33 5.71 -30.12 4.28
CA LEU A 33 6.67 -29.46 3.38
C LEU A 33 7.70 -30.43 2.79
N ASP A 34 7.91 -31.59 3.42
CA ASP A 34 8.74 -32.67 2.89
C ASP A 34 8.06 -33.41 1.73
N ASP A 35 8.80 -34.32 1.09
CA ASP A 35 8.30 -35.17 -0.01
C ASP A 35 7.07 -36.01 0.37
N ASN A 36 6.90 -36.26 1.67
CA ASN A 36 5.76 -36.98 2.23
C ASN A 36 4.42 -36.28 2.01
N LYS A 37 4.41 -34.93 1.92
CA LYS A 37 3.21 -34.11 1.71
C LYS A 37 2.04 -34.50 2.62
N LEU A 38 2.34 -34.81 3.89
CA LEU A 38 1.38 -35.37 4.83
C LEU A 38 1.39 -34.57 6.12
N LEU A 39 0.27 -33.91 6.40
CA LEU A 39 0.04 -33.20 7.65
C LEU A 39 -0.42 -34.20 8.71
N THR A 40 0.35 -34.32 9.79
CA THR A 40 -0.01 -35.20 10.92
C THR A 40 -0.53 -34.34 12.06
N LEU A 41 -1.81 -34.52 12.40
CA LEU A 41 -2.43 -33.82 13.51
C LEU A 41 -2.17 -34.56 14.84
N PRO A 42 -2.16 -33.86 16.00
CA PRO A 42 -1.94 -34.50 17.31
C PRO A 42 -2.94 -35.59 17.69
N ASN A 43 -4.15 -35.55 17.09
CA ASN A 43 -5.17 -36.59 17.22
C ASN A 43 -4.83 -37.89 16.47
N GLY A 44 -3.70 -37.94 15.75
CA GLY A 44 -3.26 -39.07 14.93
C GLY A 44 -3.83 -39.08 13.51
N GLU A 45 -4.66 -38.10 13.15
CA GLU A 45 -5.20 -37.96 11.80
C GLU A 45 -4.11 -37.52 10.82
N ARG A 46 -4.14 -38.12 9.64
CA ARG A 46 -3.13 -37.94 8.60
C ARG A 46 -3.81 -37.41 7.36
N LEU A 47 -3.51 -36.16 7.00
CA LEU A 47 -4.09 -35.48 5.86
C LEU A 47 -3.04 -35.36 4.77
N SER A 48 -3.23 -36.07 3.65
CA SER A 48 -2.35 -35.94 2.49
C SER A 48 -2.70 -34.68 1.70
N LEU A 49 -1.69 -33.88 1.35
CA LEU A 49 -1.85 -32.67 0.56
C LEU A 49 -2.07 -33.04 -0.93
N PRO A 50 -3.22 -32.69 -1.52
CA PRO A 50 -3.48 -32.94 -2.94
C PRO A 50 -2.51 -32.19 -3.86
N PRO A 51 -2.23 -32.71 -5.07
CA PRO A 51 -1.24 -32.13 -5.98
C PRO A 51 -1.63 -30.75 -6.54
N ASN A 52 -2.90 -30.34 -6.42
CA ASN A 52 -3.40 -29.04 -6.83
C ASN A 52 -3.23 -27.94 -5.75
N VAL A 53 -2.76 -28.30 -4.55
CA VAL A 53 -2.51 -27.35 -3.46
C VAL A 53 -1.05 -26.90 -3.44
N ARG A 54 -0.82 -25.62 -3.18
CA ARG A 54 0.49 -25.02 -2.93
C ARG A 54 0.46 -24.27 -1.60
N ILE A 55 1.54 -24.39 -0.84
CA ILE A 55 1.73 -23.65 0.40
C ILE A 55 2.80 -22.58 0.14
N MET A 56 2.54 -21.34 0.55
CA MET A 56 3.47 -20.22 0.49
C MET A 56 3.58 -19.55 1.85
N PHE A 57 4.75 -18.99 2.10
CA PHE A 57 5.05 -18.17 3.26
C PHE A 57 5.42 -16.78 2.77
N GLU A 58 4.69 -15.76 3.20
CA GLU A 58 5.10 -14.37 3.11
C GLU A 58 5.65 -13.97 4.48
N VAL A 59 6.93 -13.62 4.52
CA VAL A 59 7.67 -13.32 5.75
C VAL A 59 8.54 -12.10 5.55
N GLN A 60 8.71 -11.29 6.59
CA GLN A 60 9.67 -10.18 6.56
C GLN A 60 11.10 -10.68 6.70
N ASP A 61 11.36 -11.59 7.64
CA ASP A 61 12.66 -12.22 7.82
C ASP A 61 12.57 -13.67 8.31
N LEU A 62 13.69 -14.38 8.26
CA LEU A 62 13.82 -15.79 8.63
C LEU A 62 14.76 -15.97 9.84
N LYS A 63 14.93 -14.95 10.69
CA LYS A 63 15.90 -15.00 11.82
C LYS A 63 15.63 -16.16 12.78
N TYR A 64 14.37 -16.52 12.95
CA TYR A 64 13.92 -17.59 13.85
C TYR A 64 13.64 -18.91 13.11
N ALA A 65 13.79 -18.94 11.78
CA ALA A 65 13.57 -20.14 11.01
C ALA A 65 14.74 -21.12 11.14
N THR A 66 14.44 -22.41 11.29
CA THR A 66 15.48 -23.44 11.31
C THR A 66 15.96 -23.77 9.89
N LEU A 67 17.23 -24.18 9.73
CA LEU A 67 17.77 -24.63 8.44
C LEU A 67 17.00 -25.83 7.87
N ALA A 68 16.39 -26.66 8.73
CA ALA A 68 15.58 -27.80 8.33
C ALA A 68 14.27 -27.38 7.66
N THR A 69 13.68 -26.25 8.05
CA THR A 69 12.50 -25.70 7.37
C THR A 69 12.90 -25.08 6.04
N VAL A 70 13.93 -24.23 6.06
CA VAL A 70 14.34 -23.46 4.87
C VAL A 70 14.80 -24.38 3.74
N SER A 71 15.44 -25.51 4.05
CA SER A 71 15.93 -26.47 3.05
C SER A 71 14.82 -27.18 2.26
N ARG A 72 13.59 -27.21 2.77
CA ARG A 72 12.44 -27.86 2.14
C ARG A 72 11.58 -26.89 1.31
N CYS A 73 11.88 -25.61 1.34
CA CYS A 73 11.12 -24.57 0.66
C CYS A 73 11.90 -23.98 -0.52
N GLY A 74 11.21 -23.70 -1.62
CA GLY A 74 11.74 -22.82 -2.67
C GLY A 74 11.73 -21.38 -2.16
N MET A 75 12.86 -20.69 -2.27
CA MET A 75 13.00 -19.32 -1.76
C MET A 75 12.99 -18.31 -2.91
N VAL A 76 12.16 -17.27 -2.78
CA VAL A 76 12.17 -16.09 -3.64
C VAL A 76 12.48 -14.89 -2.77
N TRP A 77 13.61 -14.22 -3.04
CA TRP A 77 14.02 -13.05 -2.29
C TRP A 77 13.49 -11.77 -2.93
N PHE A 78 12.65 -11.04 -2.19
CA PHE A 78 12.20 -9.71 -2.58
C PHE A 78 13.08 -8.65 -1.93
N SER A 79 14.03 -8.12 -2.70
CA SER A 79 14.81 -6.97 -2.25
C SER A 79 13.93 -5.71 -2.19
N GLU A 80 14.25 -4.82 -1.25
CA GLU A 80 13.66 -3.48 -1.16
C GLU A 80 13.81 -2.64 -2.44
N ASP A 81 14.81 -2.95 -3.28
CA ASP A 81 15.07 -2.27 -4.55
C ASP A 81 14.14 -2.73 -5.67
N VAL A 82 13.47 -3.89 -5.51
CA VAL A 82 12.49 -4.39 -6.50
C VAL A 82 11.34 -3.39 -6.63
N LEU A 83 10.96 -2.74 -5.53
CA LEU A 83 9.93 -1.71 -5.49
C LEU A 83 10.57 -0.32 -5.40
N SER A 84 10.83 0.27 -6.56
CA SER A 84 11.32 1.66 -6.62
C SER A 84 10.26 2.65 -6.16
N THR A 85 10.70 3.76 -5.57
CA THR A 85 9.81 4.83 -5.11
C THR A 85 8.98 5.42 -6.25
N ASP A 86 9.56 5.51 -7.45
CA ASP A 86 8.85 5.98 -8.65
C ASP A 86 7.71 5.04 -9.05
N MET A 87 7.87 3.72 -8.88
CA MET A 87 6.77 2.77 -9.12
C MET A 87 5.62 2.99 -8.14
N ILE A 88 5.93 3.25 -6.86
CA ILE A 88 4.92 3.54 -5.83
C ILE A 88 4.16 4.82 -6.18
N PHE A 89 4.87 5.86 -6.62
CA PHE A 89 4.28 7.13 -7.02
C PHE A 89 3.37 7.01 -8.24
N ASN A 90 3.85 6.36 -9.29
CA ASN A 90 3.08 6.14 -10.50
C ASN A 90 1.82 5.31 -10.21
N HIS A 91 1.94 4.28 -9.37
CA HIS A 91 0.80 3.48 -8.92
C HIS A 91 -0.21 4.32 -8.12
N PHE A 92 0.25 5.16 -7.19
CA PHE A 92 -0.62 6.04 -6.41
C PHE A 92 -1.36 7.04 -7.30
N LEU A 93 -0.67 7.74 -8.21
CA LEU A 93 -1.29 8.69 -9.13
C LEU A 93 -2.27 7.99 -10.09
N ALA A 94 -1.93 6.79 -10.58
CA ALA A 94 -2.82 5.98 -11.40
C ALA A 94 -4.11 5.60 -10.66
N ARG A 95 -3.99 5.13 -9.41
CA ARG A 95 -5.16 4.83 -8.56
C ARG A 95 -5.99 6.08 -8.28
N MET A 96 -5.36 7.20 -7.99
CA MET A 96 -6.07 8.47 -7.76
C MET A 96 -6.89 8.89 -8.98
N ARG A 97 -6.42 8.67 -10.21
CA ARG A 97 -7.14 9.05 -11.45
C ARG A 97 -8.26 8.10 -11.88
N SER A 98 -8.23 6.86 -11.38
CA SER A 98 -9.07 5.76 -11.87
C SER A 98 -10.07 5.24 -10.84
N ILE A 99 -9.72 5.25 -9.55
CA ILE A 99 -10.56 4.69 -8.48
C ILE A 99 -11.15 5.86 -7.67
N PRO A 100 -12.47 6.11 -7.74
CA PRO A 100 -13.10 7.18 -6.99
C PRO A 100 -13.05 6.90 -5.47
N LEU A 101 -12.81 7.93 -4.65
CA LEU A 101 -12.65 7.81 -3.19
C LEU A 101 -13.95 7.61 -2.38
N ASP A 102 -15.07 7.31 -3.06
CA ASP A 102 -16.43 7.40 -2.52
C ASP A 102 -16.63 6.66 -1.18
N GLU A 103 -17.48 7.22 -0.31
CA GLU A 103 -17.53 6.93 1.14
C GLU A 103 -18.32 5.67 1.53
N GLY A 104 -18.85 4.88 0.58
CA GLY A 104 -19.88 3.87 0.92
C GLY A 104 -19.70 2.42 0.44
N GLU A 105 -18.77 2.11 -0.46
CA GLU A 105 -18.68 0.75 -1.03
C GLU A 105 -17.32 0.10 -0.73
N ASP A 106 -17.32 -1.04 -0.03
CA ASP A 106 -16.14 -1.86 0.26
C ASP A 106 -15.32 -2.11 -1.02
N GLU A 107 -13.99 -2.08 -0.92
CA GLU A 107 -13.06 -2.26 -2.06
C GLU A 107 -13.34 -3.56 -2.85
N ALA A 108 -13.80 -4.61 -2.16
CA ALA A 108 -14.19 -5.90 -2.74
C ALA A 108 -15.46 -5.86 -3.61
N SER A 109 -16.37 -4.91 -3.36
CA SER A 109 -17.59 -4.73 -4.14
C SER A 109 -17.33 -4.00 -5.47
N ARG A 110 -16.32 -3.12 -5.51
CA ARG A 110 -15.94 -2.33 -6.70
C ARG A 110 -15.26 -3.17 -7.79
N ILE A 111 -14.40 -4.12 -7.41
CA ILE A 111 -13.76 -5.05 -8.36
C ILE A 111 -14.81 -5.88 -9.13
N ARG A 112 -15.95 -6.19 -8.49
CA ARG A 112 -17.06 -6.89 -9.15
C ARG A 112 -17.87 -5.97 -10.08
N LYS A 113 -18.09 -4.72 -9.66
CA LYS A 113 -18.90 -3.74 -10.40
C LYS A 113 -18.20 -3.22 -11.67
N GLY A 114 -16.88 -3.14 -11.67
CA GLY A 114 -16.07 -2.72 -12.83
C GLY A 114 -16.09 -3.68 -14.03
N MET A 115 -16.75 -4.85 -13.93
CA MET A 115 -16.94 -5.77 -15.06
C MET A 115 -18.29 -5.60 -15.77
N GLU A 116 -19.24 -4.83 -15.22
CA GLU A 116 -20.63 -4.83 -15.69
C GLU A 116 -21.12 -3.51 -16.31
N ASP A 117 -20.39 -2.37 -16.18
CA ASP A 117 -20.90 -1.06 -16.60
C ASP A 117 -19.94 -0.35 -17.58
N GLU A 118 -19.94 -0.77 -18.84
CA GLU A 118 -19.32 -0.05 -19.98
C GLU A 118 -20.34 0.90 -20.65
N GLY A 119 -20.96 1.79 -19.87
CA GLY A 119 -21.86 2.83 -20.36
C GLY A 119 -21.32 4.23 -20.05
N GLU A 120 -21.03 5.02 -21.09
CA GLU A 120 -20.69 6.46 -21.10
C GLU A 120 -20.55 7.14 -19.70
N GLU A 121 -19.41 6.91 -19.02
CA GLU A 121 -19.14 7.53 -17.73
C GLU A 121 -18.81 9.02 -17.90
N SER A 122 -19.80 9.89 -17.71
CA SER A 122 -19.50 11.22 -17.19
C SER A 122 -18.80 11.03 -15.84
N ALA A 123 -17.51 11.35 -15.76
CA ALA A 123 -16.72 11.14 -14.55
C ALA A 123 -17.45 11.73 -13.32
N SER A 124 -17.55 10.93 -12.25
CA SER A 124 -18.08 11.39 -10.96
C SER A 124 -17.40 12.71 -10.55
N PRO A 125 -18.12 13.68 -9.93
CA PRO A 125 -17.52 14.92 -9.45
C PRO A 125 -16.29 14.68 -8.55
N MET A 126 -16.31 13.63 -7.73
CA MET A 126 -15.18 13.21 -6.91
C MET A 126 -13.98 12.76 -7.78
N LEU A 127 -14.25 11.96 -8.81
CA LEU A 127 -13.21 11.47 -9.72
C LEU A 127 -12.57 12.63 -10.51
N GLN A 128 -13.36 13.64 -10.89
CA GLN A 128 -12.82 14.83 -11.54
C GLN A 128 -11.89 15.60 -10.60
N ILE A 129 -12.30 15.85 -9.35
CA ILE A 129 -11.44 16.47 -8.33
C ILE A 129 -10.13 15.69 -8.15
N GLN A 130 -10.20 14.36 -8.12
CA GLN A 130 -9.00 13.52 -7.99
C GLN A 130 -8.08 13.61 -9.22
N ARG A 131 -8.64 13.71 -10.43
CA ARG A 131 -7.84 13.88 -11.67
C ARG A 131 -7.14 15.23 -11.69
N ASP A 132 -7.84 16.28 -11.29
CA ASP A 132 -7.29 17.64 -11.20
C ASP A 132 -6.17 17.68 -10.14
N ALA A 133 -6.44 17.13 -8.95
CA ALA A 133 -5.46 16.94 -7.88
C ALA A 133 -4.21 16.16 -8.35
N SER A 134 -4.42 15.06 -9.05
CA SER A 134 -3.33 14.23 -9.57
C SER A 134 -2.48 14.95 -10.61
N THR A 135 -3.07 15.85 -11.39
CA THR A 135 -2.35 16.68 -12.37
C THR A 135 -1.46 17.70 -11.67
N VAL A 136 -1.99 18.38 -10.64
CA VAL A 136 -1.23 19.31 -9.80
C VAL A 136 -0.08 18.61 -9.08
N LEU A 137 -0.31 17.39 -8.60
CA LEU A 137 0.67 16.66 -7.79
C LEU A 137 1.78 16.00 -8.62
N GLN A 138 1.52 15.66 -9.89
CA GLN A 138 2.43 14.88 -10.72
C GLN A 138 3.89 15.40 -10.78
N PRO A 139 4.17 16.71 -10.88
CA PRO A 139 5.54 17.22 -10.92
C PRO A 139 6.35 16.92 -9.65
N TYR A 140 5.69 16.84 -8.49
CA TYR A 140 6.35 16.60 -7.21
C TYR A 140 6.72 15.13 -6.98
N PHE A 141 6.01 14.22 -7.66
CA PHE A 141 6.15 12.76 -7.58
C PHE A 141 7.06 12.22 -8.70
N THR A 142 8.26 12.79 -8.82
CA THR A 142 9.29 12.38 -9.80
C THR A 142 10.58 11.97 -9.07
N SER A 143 11.50 11.28 -9.76
CA SER A 143 12.73 10.74 -9.18
C SER A 143 13.63 11.80 -8.50
N ASN A 144 13.56 13.05 -8.93
CA ASN A 144 14.25 14.20 -8.32
C ASN A 144 13.26 15.23 -7.72
N GLY A 145 12.01 14.82 -7.57
CA GLY A 145 10.92 15.63 -7.07
C GLY A 145 11.07 15.95 -5.59
N LEU A 146 10.21 16.85 -5.14
CA LEU A 146 10.23 17.33 -3.77
C LEU A 146 10.05 16.19 -2.75
N VAL A 147 9.18 15.21 -3.06
CA VAL A 147 8.86 14.10 -2.15
C VAL A 147 10.08 13.25 -1.84
N ILE A 148 10.91 12.94 -2.83
CA ILE A 148 12.10 12.11 -2.62
C ILE A 148 13.15 12.87 -1.81
N LYS A 149 13.39 14.15 -2.13
CA LYS A 149 14.28 15.01 -1.32
C LYS A 149 13.80 15.13 0.13
N ALA A 150 12.48 15.25 0.32
CA ALA A 150 11.85 15.25 1.65
C ALA A 150 12.13 13.94 2.38
N LEU A 151 11.92 12.82 1.69
CA LEU A 151 12.05 11.48 2.25
C LEU A 151 13.51 11.19 2.63
N GLU A 152 14.47 11.49 1.75
CA GLU A 152 15.90 11.36 2.02
C GLU A 152 16.36 12.20 3.20
N HIS A 153 15.83 13.41 3.35
CA HIS A 153 16.11 14.24 4.51
C HIS A 153 15.44 13.67 5.76
N ALA A 154 14.21 13.18 5.66
CA ALA A 154 13.51 12.57 6.80
C ALA A 154 14.29 11.38 7.35
N PHE A 155 14.84 10.50 6.51
CA PHE A 155 15.70 9.37 6.94
C PHE A 155 16.94 9.76 7.74
N LYS A 156 17.40 11.02 7.67
CA LYS A 156 18.56 11.50 8.44
C LYS A 156 18.19 11.99 9.83
N LEU A 157 16.89 12.13 10.13
CA LEU A 157 16.40 12.64 11.39
C LEU A 157 16.21 11.52 12.41
N GLU A 158 16.30 11.86 13.69
CA GLU A 158 15.98 10.92 14.76
C GLU A 158 14.46 10.76 14.90
N HIS A 159 14.03 9.50 14.85
CA HIS A 159 12.64 9.11 15.01
C HIS A 159 12.47 8.22 16.24
N ILE A 160 11.29 8.30 16.88
CA ILE A 160 10.95 7.42 18.01
C ILE A 160 10.78 5.97 17.54
N MET A 161 10.28 5.78 16.32
CA MET A 161 10.09 4.47 15.68
C MET A 161 10.86 4.41 14.36
N ASP A 162 11.38 3.23 14.02
CA ASP A 162 12.11 2.97 12.78
C ASP A 162 11.37 3.50 11.56
N LEU A 163 12.03 4.37 10.79
CA LEU A 163 11.43 4.99 9.61
C LEU A 163 11.44 4.01 8.44
N THR A 164 10.27 3.82 7.82
CA THR A 164 10.16 3.07 6.57
C THR A 164 9.54 3.96 5.49
N ARG A 165 9.96 3.77 4.24
CA ARG A 165 9.46 4.53 3.08
C ARG A 165 7.93 4.43 2.98
N LEU A 166 7.40 3.22 3.10
CA LEU A 166 5.97 2.94 3.03
C LEU A 166 5.15 3.60 4.15
N ARG A 167 5.68 3.71 5.37
CA ARG A 167 4.99 4.41 6.47
C ARG A 167 4.84 5.90 6.18
N CYS A 168 5.91 6.55 5.73
CA CYS A 168 5.89 7.97 5.39
C CYS A 168 4.97 8.24 4.19
N LEU A 169 5.10 7.44 3.13
CA LEU A 169 4.31 7.60 1.92
C LEU A 169 2.84 7.23 2.14
N GLY A 170 2.54 6.18 2.91
CA GLY A 170 1.16 5.80 3.24
C GLY A 170 0.42 6.90 4.01
N SER A 171 1.10 7.56 4.95
CA SER A 171 0.57 8.74 5.64
C SER A 171 0.37 9.92 4.67
N LEU A 172 1.30 10.16 3.74
CA LEU A 172 1.19 11.23 2.73
C LEU A 172 -0.04 11.01 1.86
N PHE A 173 -0.17 9.79 1.33
CA PHE A 173 -1.25 9.38 0.45
C PHE A 173 -2.60 9.48 1.15
N SER A 174 -2.70 9.05 2.40
CA SER A 174 -3.92 9.18 3.19
C SER A 174 -4.34 10.63 3.38
N MET A 175 -3.39 11.52 3.67
CA MET A 175 -3.69 12.93 3.84
C MET A 175 -4.05 13.62 2.51
N LEU A 176 -3.42 13.25 1.39
CA LEU A 176 -3.81 13.73 0.05
C LEU A 176 -5.21 13.24 -0.37
N HIS A 177 -5.56 12.00 -0.03
CA HIS A 177 -6.91 11.49 -0.22
C HIS A 177 -7.91 12.27 0.63
N GLN A 178 -7.58 12.58 1.90
CA GLN A 178 -8.43 13.42 2.74
C GLN A 178 -8.59 14.84 2.19
N ALA A 179 -7.54 15.42 1.60
CA ALA A 179 -7.62 16.72 0.93
C ALA A 179 -8.65 16.70 -0.21
N CYS A 180 -8.66 15.65 -1.03
CA CYS A 180 -9.67 15.47 -2.09
C CYS A 180 -11.09 15.36 -1.52
N ARG A 181 -11.27 14.61 -0.42
CA ARG A 181 -12.57 14.50 0.28
C ARG A 181 -13.04 15.84 0.83
N ASN A 182 -12.15 16.63 1.41
CA ASN A 182 -12.47 17.95 1.92
C ASN A 182 -12.93 18.90 0.80
N ILE A 183 -12.28 18.85 -0.37
CA ILE A 183 -12.70 19.64 -1.54
C ILE A 183 -14.08 19.19 -2.02
N ALA A 184 -14.32 17.89 -2.11
CA ALA A 184 -15.62 17.36 -2.50
C ALA A 184 -16.74 17.78 -1.52
N GLN A 185 -16.46 17.72 -0.22
CA GLN A 185 -17.38 18.18 0.82
C GLN A 185 -17.63 19.69 0.73
N TYR A 186 -16.59 20.48 0.45
CA TYR A 186 -16.73 21.93 0.24
C TYR A 186 -17.64 22.23 -0.95
N ASN A 187 -17.45 21.55 -2.08
CA ASN A 187 -18.27 21.71 -3.27
C ASN A 187 -19.72 21.27 -3.03
N ALA A 188 -19.94 20.21 -2.26
CA ALA A 188 -21.28 19.76 -1.87
C ALA A 188 -22.00 20.80 -0.99
N ASN A 189 -21.28 21.48 -0.11
CA ASN A 189 -21.82 22.55 0.75
C ASN A 189 -22.03 23.88 0.01
N HIS A 190 -21.37 24.10 -1.13
CA HIS A 190 -21.43 25.34 -1.91
C HIS A 190 -21.76 25.04 -3.40
N PRO A 191 -22.97 24.56 -3.71
CA PRO A 191 -23.32 24.16 -5.08
C PRO A 191 -23.33 25.34 -6.07
N ASP A 192 -23.67 26.54 -5.60
CA ASP A 192 -23.70 27.75 -6.44
C ASP A 192 -22.30 28.28 -6.76
N PHE A 193 -21.30 27.96 -5.93
CA PHE A 193 -19.92 28.44 -6.03
C PHE A 193 -18.94 27.30 -5.72
N PRO A 194 -18.80 26.31 -6.62
CA PRO A 194 -17.82 25.25 -6.44
C PRO A 194 -16.39 25.83 -6.44
N MET A 195 -15.47 25.12 -5.82
CA MET A 195 -14.07 25.53 -5.71
C MET A 195 -13.44 25.69 -7.11
N PRO A 196 -12.93 26.90 -7.46
CA PRO A 196 -12.19 27.10 -8.70
C PRO A 196 -10.88 26.32 -8.74
N VAL A 197 -10.42 25.96 -9.94
CA VAL A 197 -9.19 25.17 -10.14
C VAL A 197 -7.96 25.86 -9.53
N ASP A 198 -7.84 27.18 -9.64
CA ASP A 198 -6.72 27.94 -9.04
C ASP A 198 -6.68 27.82 -7.49
N GLN A 199 -7.85 27.78 -6.87
CA GLN A 199 -7.97 27.63 -5.41
C GLN A 199 -7.69 26.18 -4.98
N LEU A 200 -8.14 25.22 -5.78
CA LEU A 200 -7.83 23.80 -5.61
C LEU A 200 -6.32 23.56 -5.67
N GLU A 201 -5.65 24.11 -6.68
CA GLU A 201 -4.19 23.98 -6.84
C GLU A 201 -3.46 24.49 -5.59
N ARG A 202 -3.77 25.72 -5.15
CA ARG A 202 -3.16 26.31 -3.94
C ARG A 202 -3.46 25.48 -2.69
N TYR A 203 -4.69 25.00 -2.52
CA TYR A 203 -5.08 24.21 -1.35
C TYR A 203 -4.33 22.87 -1.30
N ILE A 204 -4.21 22.19 -2.44
CA ILE A 204 -3.50 20.92 -2.54
C ILE A 204 -2.01 21.12 -2.30
N GLN A 205 -1.40 22.15 -2.90
CA GLN A 205 0.00 22.50 -2.68
C GLN A 205 0.27 22.79 -1.20
N VAL A 206 -0.52 23.65 -0.55
CA VAL A 206 -0.37 23.98 0.88
C VAL A 206 -0.51 22.73 1.75
N THR A 207 -1.49 21.87 1.45
CA THR A 207 -1.70 20.61 2.19
C THR A 207 -0.51 19.65 2.01
N PHE A 208 -0.02 19.52 0.77
CA PHE A 208 1.13 18.71 0.41
C PHE A 208 2.43 19.18 1.09
N TYR A 209 2.69 20.49 1.09
CA TYR A 209 3.78 21.06 1.87
C TYR A 209 3.56 20.76 3.36
N GLY A 210 2.36 21.05 3.90
CA GLY A 210 1.96 20.77 5.29
C GLY A 210 2.28 19.35 5.78
N PHE A 211 2.08 18.34 4.93
CA PHE A 211 2.40 16.94 5.25
C PHE A 211 3.87 16.68 5.50
N SER A 212 4.73 17.33 4.71
CA SER A 212 6.18 17.15 4.79
C SER A 212 6.71 17.51 6.20
N PHE A 213 5.88 18.11 7.06
CA PHE A 213 6.27 18.69 8.34
C PHE A 213 5.83 17.94 9.61
N SER A 214 5.00 16.89 9.58
CA SER A 214 4.31 16.45 10.82
C SER A 214 4.50 15.00 11.27
N GLY A 215 4.93 14.08 10.41
CA GLY A 215 4.60 12.66 10.64
C GLY A 215 5.42 11.90 11.69
N ALA A 216 6.69 12.26 11.93
CA ALA A 216 7.60 11.33 12.62
C ALA A 216 8.71 11.97 13.48
N ASN A 217 8.79 13.30 13.56
CA ASN A 217 9.92 13.98 14.19
C ASN A 217 9.56 14.51 15.58
N ARG A 218 10.56 14.57 16.48
CA ARG A 218 10.48 15.41 17.68
C ARG A 218 10.25 16.87 17.26
N ILE A 219 9.46 17.60 18.04
CA ILE A 219 9.06 19.00 17.79
C ILE A 219 10.26 19.93 17.52
N GLU A 220 11.45 19.62 18.04
CA GLU A 220 12.67 20.42 17.83
C GLU A 220 13.24 20.29 16.41
N LEU A 221 13.09 19.13 15.74
CA LEU A 221 13.58 18.89 14.37
C LEU A 221 12.61 19.43 13.30
N TYR A 222 11.46 19.97 13.73
CA TYR A 222 10.46 20.63 12.88
C TYR A 222 10.99 21.91 12.24
N TRP A 223 11.79 22.69 12.99
CA TRP A 223 12.28 24.00 12.55
C TRP A 223 13.37 23.90 11.49
N ASP A 224 14.29 22.94 11.62
CA ASP A 224 15.36 22.70 10.65
C ASP A 224 14.80 22.19 9.30
N PHE A 225 13.76 21.35 9.35
CA PHE A 225 13.07 20.86 8.15
C PHE A 225 12.25 21.98 7.47
N CYS A 226 11.59 22.83 8.25
CA CYS A 226 10.92 24.03 7.74
C CYS A 226 11.90 24.98 7.03
N PHE A 227 13.12 25.14 7.55
CA PHE A 227 14.15 26.00 6.95
C PHE A 227 14.69 25.45 5.62
N PHE A 228 14.88 24.12 5.52
CA PHE A 228 15.30 23.46 4.28
C PHE A 228 14.27 23.65 3.15
N PHE A 229 12.98 23.49 3.44
CA PHE A 229 11.91 23.68 2.46
C PHE A 229 11.64 25.15 2.13
N GLY A 230 11.70 26.05 3.12
CA GLY A 230 11.62 27.49 2.88
C GLY A 230 12.74 27.98 1.95
N SER A 231 13.92 27.35 2.02
CA SER A 231 15.03 27.64 1.11
C SER A 231 14.85 26.97 -0.27
N ALA A 232 14.32 25.74 -0.33
CA ALA A 232 14.12 25.00 -1.58
C ALA A 232 12.92 25.52 -2.42
N ALA A 233 11.85 26.00 -1.78
CA ALA A 233 10.68 26.56 -2.44
C ALA A 233 10.91 27.97 -3.02
N VAL A 234 11.96 28.67 -2.57
CA VAL A 234 12.38 29.98 -3.12
C VAL A 234 13.27 29.80 -4.38
N ILE A 235 13.77 28.59 -4.64
CA ILE A 235 14.69 28.27 -5.75
C ILE A 235 13.97 27.52 -6.89
N GLY A 236 12.69 27.16 -6.72
CA GLY A 236 11.86 26.48 -7.72
C GLY A 236 11.00 27.44 -8.55
#